data_AF-A0A4R6BCX3-F1
#
_entry.id   AF-A0A4R6BCX3-F1
#
_cell.length_a   1.000
_cell.length_b   1.000
_cell.length_c   1.000
_cell.angle_alpha   90.00
_cell.angle_beta   90.00
_cell.angle_gamma   90.00
#
_symmetry.space_group_name_H-M   'P 1'
#
loop_
_entity.id
_entity.type
_entity.pdbx_description
1 polymer ?
#
loop_
_entity_poly.entity_id
_entity_poly.type
_entity_poly.pdbx_seq_one_letter_code
_entity_poly.pdbx_strand_id
1 'polypeptide(L)'
;MNNKKMYMWPLVAIVFVLSLYICWLFYLYDKDKPIEVTTLFTGFLTVFATGYGAYLGAKISGDNSIRLMKDELIMSDLNTKTSANIKFLKRFENSLFEKVLKHPSTKENHLETLRDFEQFFANFNTIRRDLQNLRREDEDVSMIIRYPYENILQKADLVYEQQKVINSREKDLAMEYIIQKFSIDTDEYIISTDVVSMYTLTTLTEDNIPILNYKYKKSRIEEVLSFDDNTIDEEQITIEKLSSKELYNFYYENLKDELRKYQDLYEDFIYEYNQLKFKTVKDLTNYINDYYLNQS
;
A
#
# COMPACT_ATOMS: atom_id res chain seq x y z
N MET A 1 9.50 13.64 -14.79
CA MET A 1 10.38 14.75 -15.20
C MET A 1 11.28 14.39 -16.42
N ASN A 2 10.73 13.73 -17.45
CA ASN A 2 11.55 13.11 -18.54
C ASN A 2 11.41 13.73 -19.94
N ASN A 3 10.47 14.66 -20.19
CA ASN A 3 10.20 15.12 -21.56
C ASN A 3 11.19 16.18 -22.09
N LYS A 4 12.04 16.79 -21.25
CA LYS A 4 13.05 17.78 -21.70
C LYS A 4 14.29 17.14 -22.33
N LYS A 5 14.58 15.86 -22.06
CA LYS A 5 15.76 15.15 -22.63
C LYS A 5 15.54 14.71 -24.09
N MET A 6 14.28 14.56 -24.52
CA MET A 6 13.94 14.03 -25.86
C MET A 6 14.19 15.03 -26.99
N TYR A 7 14.14 16.34 -26.72
CA TYR A 7 14.32 17.39 -27.72
C TYR A 7 15.77 17.84 -27.94
N MET A 8 16.70 17.43 -27.06
CA MET A 8 18.09 17.89 -27.12
C MET A 8 18.89 17.17 -28.22
N TRP A 9 18.67 15.86 -28.40
CA TRP A 9 19.30 15.05 -29.45
C TRP A 9 18.94 15.46 -30.89
N PRO A 10 17.66 15.71 -31.24
CA PRO A 10 17.32 16.17 -32.58
C PRO A 10 17.89 17.56 -32.88
N LEU A 11 18.00 18.44 -31.88
CA LEU A 11 18.60 19.77 -32.06
C LEU A 11 20.10 19.69 -32.37
N VAL A 12 20.85 18.82 -31.67
CA VAL A 12 22.27 18.55 -31.96
C VAL A 12 22.44 17.93 -33.37
N ALA A 13 21.56 17.00 -33.74
CA ALA A 13 21.58 16.40 -35.07
C ALA A 13 21.28 17.43 -36.18
N ILE A 14 20.32 18.33 -35.97
CA ILE A 14 20.00 19.41 -36.92
C ILE A 14 21.19 20.36 -37.10
N VAL A 15 21.85 20.78 -36.02
CA VAL A 15 23.04 21.65 -36.10
C VAL A 15 24.19 20.95 -36.84
N PHE A 16 24.38 19.65 -36.64
CA PHE A 16 25.38 18.86 -37.33
C PHE A 16 25.07 18.67 -38.83
N VAL A 17 23.81 18.42 -39.18
CA VAL A 17 23.40 18.31 -40.59
C VAL A 17 23.49 19.66 -41.30
N LEU A 18 23.12 20.75 -40.63
CA LEU A 18 23.27 22.11 -41.15
C LEU A 18 24.75 22.49 -41.36
N SER A 19 25.65 22.10 -40.45
CA SER A 19 27.08 22.37 -40.62
C SER A 19 27.68 21.59 -41.80
N LEU A 20 27.31 20.32 -41.97
CA LEU A 20 27.69 19.52 -43.15
C LEU A 20 27.15 20.12 -44.46
N TYR A 21 25.90 20.60 -44.44
CA TYR A 21 25.28 21.24 -45.60
C TYR A 21 25.97 22.55 -46.00
N ILE A 22 26.30 23.40 -45.02
CA ILE A 22 27.06 24.65 -45.26
C ILE A 22 28.45 24.34 -45.83
N CYS A 23 29.14 23.31 -45.31
CA CYS A 23 30.43 22.88 -45.87
C CYS A 23 30.32 22.39 -47.31
N TRP A 24 29.28 21.64 -47.63
CA TRP A 24 29.02 21.20 -48.99
C TRP A 24 28.79 22.39 -49.94
N LEU A 25 28.06 23.44 -49.50
CA LEU A 25 27.87 24.66 -50.27
C LEU A 25 29.18 25.44 -50.51
N PHE A 26 30.03 25.58 -49.49
CA PHE A 26 31.32 26.27 -49.63
C PHE A 26 32.28 25.51 -50.56
N TYR A 27 32.27 24.17 -50.51
CA TYR A 27 33.04 23.32 -51.43
C TYR A 27 32.63 23.49 -52.90
N LEU A 28 31.34 23.75 -53.17
CA LEU A 28 30.85 24.00 -54.52
C LEU A 28 31.20 25.40 -55.03
N TYR A 29 31.30 26.39 -54.14
CA TYR A 29 31.48 27.80 -54.49
C TYR A 29 32.94 28.19 -54.74
N ASP A 30 33.89 27.64 -53.99
CA ASP A 30 35.32 27.97 -54.11
C ASP A 30 36.17 26.69 -54.22
N LYS A 31 36.24 26.14 -55.44
CA LYS A 31 36.95 24.89 -55.74
C LYS A 31 38.47 24.99 -55.58
N ASP A 32 39.01 26.20 -55.60
CA ASP A 32 40.46 26.44 -55.64
C ASP A 32 41.09 26.55 -54.24
N LYS A 33 40.28 26.56 -53.17
CA LYS A 33 40.74 26.71 -51.78
C LYS A 33 40.18 25.68 -50.80
N PRO A 34 40.33 24.37 -51.07
CA PRO A 34 39.78 23.31 -50.21
C PRO A 34 40.37 23.31 -48.78
N ILE A 35 41.59 23.82 -48.61
CA ILE A 35 42.29 23.85 -47.32
C ILE A 35 41.62 24.86 -46.37
N GLU A 36 41.30 26.07 -46.84
CA GLU A 36 40.69 27.13 -46.02
C GLU A 36 39.30 26.74 -45.51
N VAL A 37 38.48 26.13 -46.36
CA VAL A 37 37.14 25.60 -46.01
C VAL A 37 37.24 24.49 -44.96
N THR A 38 38.20 23.59 -45.11
CA THR A 38 38.41 22.48 -44.17
C THR A 38 38.88 22.99 -42.81
N THR A 39 39.78 23.99 -42.78
CA THR A 39 40.25 24.60 -41.53
C THR A 39 39.12 25.30 -40.77
N LEU A 40 38.25 26.03 -41.47
CA LEU A 40 37.11 26.73 -40.85
C LEU A 40 36.11 25.74 -40.24
N PHE A 41 35.82 24.63 -40.92
CA PHE A 41 34.97 23.57 -40.40
C PHE A 41 35.59 22.86 -39.19
N THR A 42 36.87 22.55 -39.27
CA THR A 42 37.60 21.91 -38.17
C THR A 42 37.59 22.82 -36.94
N GLY A 43 37.82 24.13 -37.13
CA GLY A 43 37.71 25.12 -36.06
C GLY A 43 36.32 25.20 -35.44
N PHE A 44 35.25 25.20 -36.24
CA PHE A 44 33.87 25.20 -35.76
C PHE A 44 33.53 23.93 -34.98
N LEU A 45 33.88 22.75 -35.52
CA LEU A 45 33.72 21.46 -34.82
C LEU A 45 34.49 21.44 -33.50
N THR A 46 35.70 21.97 -33.46
CA THR A 46 36.49 22.08 -32.22
C THR A 46 35.78 22.95 -31.19
N VAL A 47 35.30 24.13 -31.57
CA VAL A 47 34.56 25.03 -30.65
C VAL A 47 33.28 24.35 -30.14
N PHE A 48 32.53 23.67 -31.00
CA PHE A 48 31.33 22.93 -30.61
C PHE A 48 31.65 21.74 -29.71
N ALA A 49 32.65 20.93 -30.05
CA ALA A 49 33.07 19.79 -29.24
C ALA A 49 33.55 20.22 -27.86
N THR A 50 34.34 21.29 -27.77
CA THR A 50 34.81 21.85 -26.50
C THR A 50 33.66 22.45 -25.68
N GLY A 51 32.80 23.27 -26.28
CA GLY A 51 31.66 23.89 -25.59
C GLY A 51 30.63 22.86 -25.11
N TYR A 52 30.31 21.87 -25.93
CA TYR A 52 29.39 20.80 -25.58
C TYR A 52 29.98 19.85 -24.53
N GLY A 53 31.26 19.50 -24.67
CA GLY A 53 31.99 18.72 -23.67
C GLY A 53 32.04 19.42 -22.32
N ALA A 54 32.29 20.73 -22.30
CA ALA A 54 32.25 21.55 -21.10
C ALA A 54 30.83 21.62 -20.49
N TYR A 55 29.79 21.79 -21.30
CA TYR A 55 28.40 21.77 -20.83
C TYR A 55 28.02 20.42 -20.20
N LEU A 56 28.32 19.31 -20.86
CA LEU A 56 28.06 17.97 -20.32
C LEU A 56 28.86 17.70 -19.05
N GLY A 57 30.14 18.07 -19.03
CA GLY A 57 30.99 17.96 -17.85
C GLY A 57 30.44 18.77 -16.67
N ALA A 58 30.07 20.03 -16.90
CA ALA A 58 29.47 20.89 -15.89
C ALA A 58 28.12 20.35 -15.40
N LYS A 59 27.30 19.79 -16.29
CA LYS A 59 26.01 19.19 -15.93
C LYS A 59 26.17 17.92 -15.12
N ILE A 60 27.04 17.00 -15.54
CA ILE A 60 27.33 15.76 -14.80
C ILE A 60 27.93 16.09 -13.44
N SER A 61 28.87 17.05 -13.39
CA SER A 61 29.46 17.51 -12.14
C SER A 61 28.40 18.16 -11.24
N GLY A 62 27.53 19.00 -11.79
CA GLY A 62 26.45 19.63 -11.05
C GLY A 62 25.46 18.62 -10.48
N ASP A 63 25.01 17.66 -11.29
CA ASP A 63 24.12 16.57 -10.86
C ASP A 63 24.79 15.72 -9.76
N ASN A 64 26.10 15.46 -9.87
CA ASN A 64 26.86 14.74 -8.85
C ASN A 64 27.00 15.54 -7.55
N SER A 65 27.30 16.83 -7.63
CA SER A 65 27.39 17.72 -6.46
C SER A 65 26.04 17.83 -5.74
N ILE A 66 24.93 17.91 -6.47
CA ILE A 66 23.58 17.92 -5.87
C ILE A 66 23.31 16.59 -5.16
N ARG A 67 23.70 15.45 -5.75
CA ARG A 67 23.55 14.15 -5.11
C ARG A 67 24.37 14.06 -3.82
N LEU A 68 25.65 14.43 -3.86
CA LEU A 68 26.53 14.44 -2.69
C LEU A 68 25.97 15.32 -1.58
N MET A 69 25.51 16.53 -1.91
CA MET A 69 24.88 17.42 -0.94
C MET A 69 23.64 16.79 -0.29
N LYS A 70 22.80 16.08 -1.07
CA LYS A 70 21.64 15.37 -0.51
C LYS A 70 22.05 14.24 0.42
N ASP A 71 23.04 13.46 0.03
CA ASP A 71 23.52 12.33 0.83
C ASP A 71 24.17 12.84 2.13
N GLU A 72 24.91 13.95 2.09
CA GLU A 72 25.45 14.64 3.26
C GLU A 72 24.34 15.14 4.20
N LEU A 73 23.28 15.77 3.66
CA LEU A 73 22.14 16.22 4.46
C LEU A 73 21.42 15.05 5.14
N ILE A 74 21.20 13.96 4.41
CA ILE A 74 20.61 12.73 4.95
C ILE A 74 21.50 12.17 6.06
N MET A 75 22.80 12.08 5.81
CA MET A 75 23.75 11.53 6.78
C MET A 75 23.85 12.41 8.03
N SER A 76 23.84 13.73 7.86
CA SER A 76 23.79 14.69 8.96
C SER A 76 22.54 14.47 9.82
N ASP A 77 21.36 14.38 9.22
CA ASP A 77 20.10 14.15 9.95
C ASP A 77 20.11 12.80 10.69
N LEU A 78 20.60 11.73 10.03
CA LEU A 78 20.74 10.41 10.64
C LEU A 78 21.69 10.43 11.84
N ASN A 79 22.85 11.10 11.71
CA ASN A 79 23.84 11.20 12.77
C ASN A 79 23.34 12.05 13.95
N THR A 80 22.74 13.21 13.69
CA THR A 80 22.17 14.09 14.72
C THR A 80 21.08 13.36 15.53
N LYS A 81 20.30 12.50 14.88
CA LYS A 81 19.17 11.79 15.50
C LYS A 81 19.47 10.33 15.83
N THR A 82 20.74 9.92 15.89
CA THR A 82 21.16 8.51 16.05
C THR A 82 20.45 7.79 17.20
N SER A 83 20.37 8.41 18.37
CA SER A 83 19.75 7.78 19.55
C SER A 83 18.25 7.53 19.35
N ALA A 84 17.52 8.52 18.82
CA ALA A 84 16.10 8.40 18.50
C ALA A 84 15.88 7.35 17.39
N ASN A 85 16.67 7.39 16.33
CA ASN A 85 16.62 6.43 15.23
C ASN A 85 16.80 4.98 15.71
N ILE A 86 17.81 4.73 16.55
CA ILE A 86 18.07 3.39 17.12
C ILE A 86 16.91 2.96 18.01
N LYS A 87 16.42 3.84 18.90
CA LYS A 87 15.34 3.53 19.82
C LYS A 87 14.06 3.19 19.06
N PHE A 88 13.70 4.00 18.08
CA PHE A 88 12.58 3.75 17.17
C PHE A 88 12.73 2.41 16.45
N LEU A 89 13.87 2.15 15.79
CA LEU A 89 14.09 0.93 15.02
C LEU A 89 14.06 -0.33 15.89
N LYS A 90 14.59 -0.30 17.11
CA LYS A 90 14.49 -1.44 18.05
C LYS A 90 13.04 -1.77 18.39
N ARG A 91 12.21 -0.75 18.61
CA ARG A 91 10.78 -0.95 18.89
C ARG A 91 10.05 -1.46 17.65
N PHE A 92 10.34 -0.86 16.50
CA PHE A 92 9.79 -1.27 15.20
C PHE A 92 10.10 -2.74 14.91
N GLU A 93 11.36 -3.14 15.03
CA GLU A 93 11.83 -4.53 14.87
C GLU A 93 11.07 -5.49 15.80
N ASN A 94 11.00 -5.17 17.10
CA ASN A 94 10.29 -6.00 18.08
C ASN A 94 8.78 -6.10 17.82
N SER A 95 8.18 -5.06 17.24
CA SER A 95 6.73 -4.99 17.03
C SER A 95 6.25 -5.77 15.81
N LEU A 96 7.00 -5.70 14.69
CA LEU A 96 6.50 -6.10 13.38
C LEU A 96 7.28 -7.24 12.76
N PHE A 97 8.59 -7.30 13.00
CA PHE A 97 9.48 -8.16 12.24
C PHE A 97 9.10 -9.63 12.39
N GLU A 98 8.83 -10.08 13.61
CA GLU A 98 8.42 -11.47 13.83
C GLU A 98 6.97 -11.76 13.43
N LYS A 99 6.05 -10.79 13.59
CA LYS A 99 4.61 -11.01 13.38
C LYS A 99 4.23 -10.98 11.90
N VAL A 100 4.91 -10.16 11.10
CA VAL A 100 4.69 -10.05 9.65
C VAL A 100 5.39 -11.20 8.90
N LEU A 101 6.61 -11.60 9.30
CA LEU A 101 7.42 -12.58 8.57
C LEU A 101 7.18 -14.06 8.94
N LYS A 102 6.68 -14.37 10.15
CA LYS A 102 6.39 -15.76 10.55
C LYS A 102 5.02 -16.27 10.09
N HIS A 103 4.22 -15.45 9.41
CA HIS A 103 2.87 -15.86 9.03
C HIS A 103 2.88 -16.71 7.73
N PRO A 104 2.32 -17.93 7.73
CA PRO A 104 2.38 -18.89 6.61
C PRO A 104 1.88 -18.37 5.25
N SER A 105 0.94 -17.44 5.27
CA SER A 105 0.31 -16.82 4.10
C SER A 105 1.20 -15.86 3.29
N THR A 106 2.38 -15.51 3.79
CA THR A 106 3.34 -14.71 3.00
C THR A 106 4.04 -15.54 1.92
N LYS A 107 3.86 -16.87 1.92
CA LYS A 107 4.57 -17.80 1.02
C LYS A 107 3.72 -18.42 -0.07
N GLU A 108 2.42 -18.65 0.16
CA GLU A 108 1.53 -19.24 -0.86
C GLU A 108 0.15 -18.56 -0.76
N ASN A 109 -0.15 -17.75 -1.78
CA ASN A 109 -1.39 -17.02 -1.93
C ASN A 109 -2.57 -17.98 -2.04
N HIS A 110 -3.53 -17.89 -1.13
CA HIS A 110 -4.91 -17.49 -1.40
C HIS A 110 -5.70 -17.54 -0.09
N LEU A 111 -6.37 -16.43 0.26
CA LEU A 111 -7.36 -16.45 1.32
C LEU A 111 -8.64 -17.03 0.72
N GLU A 112 -8.79 -18.36 0.81
CA GLU A 112 -9.88 -19.08 0.13
C GLU A 112 -11.08 -19.32 1.05
N THR A 113 -10.88 -19.24 2.36
CA THR A 113 -11.92 -19.54 3.34
C THR A 113 -12.13 -18.39 4.31
N LEU A 114 -13.36 -18.23 4.81
CA LEU A 114 -13.68 -17.24 5.86
C LEU A 114 -12.78 -17.41 7.10
N ARG A 115 -12.35 -18.64 7.39
CA ARG A 115 -11.41 -18.95 8.47
C ARG A 115 -10.08 -18.24 8.27
N ASP A 116 -9.54 -18.31 7.06
CA ASP A 116 -8.27 -17.68 6.76
C ASP A 116 -8.39 -16.18 7.07
N PHE A 117 -9.42 -15.53 6.51
CA PHE A 117 -9.67 -14.11 6.74
C PHE A 117 -9.82 -13.72 8.22
N GLU A 118 -10.50 -14.51 9.04
CA GLU A 118 -10.59 -14.27 10.49
C GLU A 118 -9.24 -14.31 11.20
N GLN A 119 -8.42 -15.31 10.88
CA GLN A 119 -7.07 -15.40 11.43
C GLN A 119 -6.25 -14.18 11.00
N PHE A 120 -6.41 -13.72 9.75
CA PHE A 120 -5.80 -12.47 9.28
C PHE A 120 -6.30 -11.26 10.04
N PHE A 121 -7.59 -11.13 10.25
CA PHE A 121 -8.22 -10.03 10.96
C PHE A 121 -7.67 -9.88 12.39
N ALA A 122 -7.55 -10.98 13.12
CA ALA A 122 -7.01 -10.97 14.48
C ALA A 122 -5.53 -10.56 14.52
N ASN A 123 -4.73 -11.14 13.62
CA ASN A 123 -3.30 -10.86 13.56
C ASN A 123 -2.99 -9.44 13.09
N PHE A 124 -3.74 -8.98 12.09
CA PHE A 124 -3.58 -7.64 11.52
C PHE A 124 -3.95 -6.54 12.51
N ASN A 125 -4.99 -6.75 13.33
CA ASN A 125 -5.33 -5.83 14.42
C ASN A 125 -4.17 -5.61 15.40
N THR A 126 -3.39 -6.66 15.67
CA THR A 126 -2.20 -6.56 16.52
C THR A 126 -1.11 -5.74 15.84
N ILE A 127 -0.81 -6.03 14.57
CA ILE A 127 0.15 -5.27 13.74
C ILE A 127 -0.20 -3.78 13.73
N ARG A 128 -1.45 -3.44 13.43
CA ARG A 128 -1.91 -2.06 13.36
C ARG A 128 -1.81 -1.35 14.71
N ARG A 129 -2.22 -2.01 15.79
CA ARG A 129 -2.14 -1.43 17.14
C ARG A 129 -0.69 -1.10 17.50
N ASP A 130 0.24 -2.01 17.19
CA ASP A 130 1.65 -1.79 17.47
C ASP A 130 2.21 -0.64 16.63
N LEU A 131 1.81 -0.52 15.36
CA LEU A 131 2.14 0.65 14.54
C LEU A 131 1.58 1.95 15.16
N GLN A 132 0.31 1.98 15.55
CA GLN A 132 -0.26 3.18 16.16
C GLN A 132 0.46 3.58 17.45
N ASN A 133 0.93 2.61 18.24
CA ASN A 133 1.70 2.87 19.45
C ASN A 133 3.06 3.50 19.15
N LEU A 134 3.77 3.02 18.13
CA LEU A 134 5.03 3.61 17.67
C LEU A 134 4.86 5.07 17.19
N ARG A 135 3.74 5.41 16.53
CA ARG A 135 3.47 6.78 16.07
C ARG A 135 3.23 7.77 17.23
N ARG A 136 2.66 7.31 18.34
CA ARG A 136 2.27 8.19 19.47
C ARG A 136 3.45 8.73 20.25
N GLU A 137 4.64 8.17 20.06
CA GLU A 137 5.84 8.62 20.74
C GLU A 137 6.49 9.77 19.99
N ASP A 138 6.61 10.91 20.65
CA ASP A 138 7.22 12.12 20.12
C ASP A 138 8.75 12.03 20.14
N GLU A 139 9.28 11.08 19.37
CA GLU A 139 10.73 10.95 19.16
C GLU A 139 11.12 11.75 17.90
N ASP A 140 12.16 12.57 18.03
CA ASP A 140 12.76 13.31 16.92
C ASP A 140 13.57 12.36 16.02
N VAL A 141 12.85 11.49 15.31
CA VAL A 141 13.38 10.50 14.36
C VAL A 141 13.66 11.18 13.04
N SER A 142 14.71 10.73 12.35
CA SER A 142 15.05 11.20 11.00
C SER A 142 13.90 10.98 10.03
N MET A 143 13.66 11.96 9.15
CA MET A 143 12.56 11.90 8.18
C MET A 143 12.70 10.75 7.19
N ILE A 144 13.93 10.33 6.86
CA ILE A 144 14.17 9.20 5.96
C ILE A 144 13.74 7.85 6.57
N ILE A 145 13.61 7.78 7.90
CA ILE A 145 13.09 6.61 8.63
C ILE A 145 11.60 6.79 8.91
N ARG A 146 11.21 7.98 9.40
CA ARG A 146 9.84 8.26 9.84
C ARG A 146 8.83 8.29 8.69
N TYR A 147 9.15 8.91 7.57
CA TYR A 147 8.19 9.08 6.47
C TYR A 147 7.75 7.74 5.83
N PRO A 148 8.67 6.82 5.46
CA PRO A 148 8.25 5.50 4.95
C PRO A 148 7.40 4.72 5.95
N TYR A 149 7.71 4.86 7.24
CA TYR A 149 6.94 4.25 8.31
C TYR A 149 5.51 4.81 8.41
N GLU A 150 5.34 6.13 8.32
CA GLU A 150 4.02 6.77 8.33
C GLU A 150 3.18 6.32 7.14
N ASN A 151 3.79 6.11 5.97
CA ASN A 151 3.11 5.55 4.79
C ASN A 151 2.58 4.13 5.07
N ILE A 152 3.38 3.27 5.70
CA ILE A 152 2.95 1.92 6.07
C ILE A 152 1.80 1.93 7.07
N LEU A 153 1.82 2.84 8.05
CA LEU A 153 0.71 3.00 8.97
C LEU A 153 -0.56 3.43 8.24
N GLN A 154 -0.49 4.35 7.28
CA GLN A 154 -1.64 4.72 6.46
C GLN A 154 -2.21 3.53 5.69
N LYS A 155 -1.35 2.72 5.07
CA LYS A 155 -1.76 1.46 4.42
C LYS A 155 -2.41 0.50 5.41
N ALA A 156 -1.87 0.41 6.62
CA ALA A 156 -2.45 -0.44 7.65
C ALA A 156 -3.83 0.04 8.12
N ASP A 157 -4.03 1.36 8.21
CA ASP A 157 -5.34 1.92 8.49
C ASP A 157 -6.35 1.56 7.37
N LEU A 158 -5.96 1.59 6.09
CA LEU A 158 -6.84 1.19 4.98
C LEU A 158 -7.29 -0.27 5.06
N VAL A 159 -6.36 -1.20 5.35
CA VAL A 159 -6.67 -2.62 5.52
C VAL A 159 -7.67 -2.80 6.67
N TYR A 160 -7.46 -2.10 7.78
CA TYR A 160 -8.36 -2.17 8.93
C TYR A 160 -9.75 -1.56 8.67
N GLU A 161 -9.83 -0.44 7.95
CA GLU A 161 -11.14 0.12 7.57
C GLU A 161 -11.90 -0.85 6.65
N GLN A 162 -11.20 -1.59 5.77
CA GLN A 162 -11.84 -2.63 4.97
C GLN A 162 -12.33 -3.81 5.84
N GLN A 163 -11.58 -4.22 6.86
CA GLN A 163 -12.04 -5.21 7.84
C GLN A 163 -13.31 -4.76 8.57
N LYS A 164 -13.39 -3.48 8.97
CA LYS A 164 -14.61 -2.94 9.58
C LYS A 164 -15.81 -3.01 8.65
N VAL A 165 -15.63 -2.73 7.35
CA VAL A 165 -16.70 -2.86 6.34
C VAL A 165 -17.21 -4.29 6.33
N ILE A 166 -16.31 -5.28 6.30
CA ILE A 166 -16.67 -6.71 6.32
C ILE A 166 -17.46 -7.05 7.60
N ASN A 167 -16.92 -6.69 8.76
CA ASN A 167 -17.58 -6.94 10.06
C ASN A 167 -18.95 -6.26 10.14
N SER A 168 -19.12 -5.07 9.55
CA SER A 168 -20.40 -4.37 9.54
C SER A 168 -21.47 -5.08 8.69
N ARG A 169 -21.05 -5.72 7.59
CA ARG A 169 -21.94 -6.48 6.70
C ARG A 169 -22.39 -7.81 7.28
N GLU A 170 -21.65 -8.40 8.23
CA GLU A 170 -22.01 -9.69 8.83
C GLU A 170 -23.43 -9.70 9.41
N LYS A 171 -23.84 -8.61 10.06
CA LYS A 171 -25.19 -8.51 10.64
C LYS A 171 -26.27 -8.47 9.56
N ASP A 172 -26.04 -7.70 8.51
CA ASP A 172 -26.98 -7.54 7.41
C ASP A 172 -27.15 -8.86 6.64
N LEU A 173 -26.05 -9.59 6.41
CA LEU A 173 -26.06 -10.89 5.74
C LEU A 173 -26.82 -11.96 6.53
N ALA A 174 -26.71 -11.95 7.86
CA ALA A 174 -27.48 -12.86 8.70
C ALA A 174 -29.00 -12.64 8.49
N MET A 175 -29.41 -11.37 8.44
CA MET A 175 -30.80 -10.97 8.26
C MET A 175 -31.29 -11.29 6.84
N GLU A 176 -30.52 -10.94 5.81
CA GLU A 176 -30.82 -11.24 4.40
C GLU A 176 -31.02 -12.75 4.18
N TYR A 177 -30.13 -13.57 4.76
CA TYR A 177 -30.24 -15.02 4.66
C TYR A 177 -31.57 -15.54 5.26
N ILE A 178 -31.98 -15.03 6.42
CA ILE A 178 -33.22 -15.45 7.09
C ILE A 178 -34.43 -15.03 6.27
N ILE A 179 -34.47 -13.77 5.80
CA ILE A 179 -35.54 -13.27 4.95
C ILE A 179 -35.69 -14.16 3.72
N GLN A 180 -34.57 -14.47 3.04
CA GLN A 180 -34.57 -15.31 1.85
C GLN A 180 -34.97 -16.76 2.15
N LYS A 181 -34.38 -17.38 3.17
CA LYS A 181 -34.60 -18.81 3.50
C LYS A 181 -36.04 -19.09 3.91
N PHE A 182 -36.66 -18.17 4.65
CA PHE A 182 -38.02 -18.33 5.17
C PHE A 182 -39.07 -17.54 4.39
N SER A 183 -38.67 -16.84 3.32
CA SER A 183 -39.58 -16.03 2.49
C SER A 183 -40.41 -15.05 3.32
N ILE A 184 -39.76 -14.33 4.24
CA ILE A 184 -40.44 -13.40 5.14
C ILE A 184 -40.79 -12.14 4.37
N ASP A 185 -42.06 -11.71 4.46
CA ASP A 185 -42.53 -10.45 3.91
C ASP A 185 -42.02 -9.27 4.77
N THR A 186 -41.10 -8.49 4.20
CA THR A 186 -40.51 -7.32 4.87
C THR A 186 -41.42 -6.10 4.88
N ASP A 187 -42.48 -6.08 4.06
CA ASP A 187 -43.47 -5.00 4.06
C ASP A 187 -44.42 -5.10 5.26
N GLU A 188 -44.49 -6.27 5.89
CA GLU A 188 -45.33 -6.54 7.06
C GLU A 188 -44.52 -6.67 8.36
N TYR A 189 -43.24 -7.06 8.29
CA TYR A 189 -42.48 -7.50 9.46
C TYR A 189 -41.06 -6.94 9.55
N ILE A 190 -40.67 -6.57 10.77
CA ILE A 190 -39.29 -6.24 11.16
C ILE A 190 -38.64 -7.47 11.78
N ILE A 191 -37.42 -7.79 11.34
CA ILE A 191 -36.60 -8.86 11.88
C ILE A 191 -35.46 -8.27 12.70
N SER A 192 -35.29 -8.73 13.94
CA SER A 192 -34.05 -8.50 14.70
C SER A 192 -33.40 -9.83 15.03
N THR A 193 -32.09 -9.90 14.83
CA THR A 193 -31.33 -11.13 14.99
C THR A 193 -30.26 -11.02 16.08
N ASP A 194 -29.99 -12.13 16.76
CA ASP A 194 -28.74 -12.26 17.52
C ASP A 194 -27.59 -12.41 16.52
N VAL A 195 -26.60 -11.51 16.59
CA VAL A 195 -25.51 -11.44 15.61
C VAL A 195 -24.71 -12.74 15.64
N VAL A 196 -24.76 -13.49 14.54
CA VAL A 196 -23.87 -14.63 14.31
C VAL A 196 -22.68 -14.11 13.53
N SER A 197 -21.56 -13.97 14.25
CA SER A 197 -20.29 -13.54 13.66
C SER A 197 -19.74 -14.59 12.70
N MET A 198 -18.89 -14.16 11.76
CA MET A 198 -18.12 -15.06 10.89
C MET A 198 -17.39 -16.12 11.74
N TYR A 199 -16.76 -15.69 12.84
CA TYR A 199 -16.02 -16.55 13.78
C TYR A 199 -16.86 -17.69 14.34
N THR A 200 -18.11 -17.39 14.69
CA THR A 200 -19.05 -18.40 15.16
C THR A 200 -19.36 -19.42 14.07
N LEU A 201 -19.58 -18.98 12.82
CA LEU A 201 -19.87 -19.87 11.69
C LEU A 201 -18.69 -20.78 11.35
N THR A 202 -17.48 -20.23 11.36
CA THR A 202 -16.25 -20.97 11.09
C THR A 202 -16.05 -22.08 12.11
N THR A 203 -16.17 -21.77 13.41
CA THR A 203 -16.04 -22.74 14.51
C THR A 203 -17.08 -23.86 14.39
N LEU A 204 -18.35 -23.51 14.16
CA LEU A 204 -19.43 -24.50 14.04
C LEU A 204 -19.24 -25.44 12.83
N THR A 205 -18.70 -24.90 11.73
CA THR A 205 -18.45 -25.69 10.51
C THR A 205 -17.31 -26.69 10.72
N GLU A 206 -16.24 -26.29 11.42
CA GLU A 206 -15.10 -27.16 11.74
C GLU A 206 -15.45 -28.28 12.73
N ASP A 207 -16.25 -27.95 13.74
CA ASP A 207 -16.74 -28.92 14.72
C ASP A 207 -17.76 -29.90 14.12
N ASN A 208 -18.02 -29.79 12.81
CA ASN A 208 -19.05 -30.53 12.08
C ASN A 208 -20.43 -30.42 12.76
N ILE A 209 -20.72 -29.28 13.39
CA ILE A 209 -22.01 -29.01 14.00
C ILE A 209 -22.93 -28.57 12.86
N PRO A 210 -23.83 -29.44 12.38
CA PRO A 210 -24.52 -29.20 11.12
C PRO A 210 -25.69 -28.22 11.28
N ILE A 211 -26.12 -27.97 12.51
CA ILE A 211 -27.33 -27.23 12.83
C ILE A 211 -27.00 -26.14 13.84
N LEU A 212 -27.24 -24.90 13.44
CA LEU A 212 -27.23 -23.71 14.28
C LEU A 212 -28.66 -23.40 14.72
N ASN A 213 -28.89 -23.32 16.03
CA ASN A 213 -30.14 -22.78 16.55
C ASN A 213 -30.06 -21.26 16.46
N TYR A 214 -30.76 -20.67 15.51
CA TYR A 214 -30.78 -19.25 15.27
C TYR A 214 -32.02 -18.62 15.89
N LYS A 215 -31.82 -17.55 16.65
CA LYS A 215 -32.91 -16.78 17.25
C LYS A 215 -33.12 -15.52 16.44
N TYR A 216 -34.35 -15.33 15.99
CA TYR A 216 -34.78 -14.05 15.46
C TYR A 216 -36.14 -13.68 16.04
N LYS A 217 -36.34 -12.38 16.18
CA LYS A 217 -37.63 -11.78 16.57
C LYS A 217 -38.27 -11.22 15.31
N LYS A 218 -39.55 -11.53 15.13
CA LYS A 218 -40.40 -11.01 14.07
C LYS A 218 -41.46 -10.13 14.71
N SER A 219 -41.57 -8.87 14.32
CA SER A 219 -42.55 -7.92 14.85
C SER A 219 -43.32 -7.26 13.71
N ARG A 220 -44.64 -7.10 13.85
CA ARG A 220 -45.46 -6.49 12.80
C ARG A 220 -45.25 -4.97 12.80
N ILE A 221 -45.17 -4.34 11.64
CA ILE A 221 -44.88 -2.90 11.54
C ILE A 221 -45.93 -2.03 12.24
N GLU A 222 -47.21 -2.44 12.23
CA GLU A 222 -48.30 -1.74 12.92
C GLU A 222 -48.09 -1.68 14.46
N GLU A 223 -47.49 -2.71 15.06
CA GLU A 223 -47.23 -2.79 16.51
C GLU A 223 -46.07 -1.88 16.96
N VAL A 224 -45.12 -1.59 16.07
CA VAL A 224 -43.94 -0.76 16.37
C VAL A 224 -44.27 0.73 16.29
N LEU A 225 -45.31 1.10 15.52
CA LEU A 225 -45.73 2.49 15.32
C LEU A 225 -46.76 2.97 16.36
N SER A 226 -47.46 2.07 17.04
CA SER A 226 -48.30 2.41 18.19
C SER A 226 -47.48 2.39 19.49
N PHE A 227 -46.75 3.47 19.77
CA PHE A 227 -46.11 3.71 21.06
C PHE A 227 -47.18 4.03 22.11
N ASP A 228 -47.81 3.02 22.69
CA ASP A 228 -48.52 3.12 23.97
C ASP A 228 -47.88 2.09 24.92
N ASP A 229 -47.24 2.57 25.99
CA ASP A 229 -46.22 1.90 26.82
C ASP A 229 -46.71 0.64 27.58
N ASN A 230 -47.96 0.20 27.40
CA ASN A 230 -48.63 -0.73 28.32
C ASN A 230 -49.11 -2.07 27.73
N THR A 231 -48.82 -2.40 26.48
CA THR A 231 -49.12 -3.73 25.94
C THR A 231 -47.94 -4.25 25.12
N ILE A 232 -46.94 -4.79 25.82
CA ILE A 232 -45.99 -5.72 25.21
C ILE A 232 -46.73 -7.04 25.07
N ASP A 233 -47.39 -7.23 23.93
CA ASP A 233 -47.90 -8.55 23.53
C ASP A 233 -46.72 -9.51 23.34
N GLU A 234 -46.92 -10.78 23.70
CA GLU A 234 -45.89 -11.80 23.85
C GLU A 234 -44.92 -11.87 22.65
N GLU A 235 -43.66 -11.52 22.88
CA GLU A 235 -42.58 -11.63 21.89
C GLU A 235 -42.47 -13.07 21.37
N GLN A 236 -42.90 -13.34 20.13
CA GLN A 236 -42.64 -14.61 19.47
C GLN A 236 -41.18 -14.66 19.01
N ILE A 237 -40.27 -14.94 19.96
CA ILE A 237 -38.91 -15.36 19.63
C ILE A 237 -39.01 -16.69 18.89
N THR A 238 -38.70 -16.67 17.59
CA THR A 238 -38.69 -17.89 16.79
C THR A 238 -37.29 -18.48 16.82
N ILE A 239 -37.19 -19.76 17.20
CA ILE A 239 -35.95 -20.53 17.18
C ILE A 239 -35.99 -21.43 15.95
N GLU A 240 -35.19 -21.10 14.94
CA GLU A 240 -35.08 -21.91 13.73
C GLU A 240 -33.77 -22.69 13.69
N LYS A 241 -33.81 -23.86 13.07
CA LYS A 241 -32.64 -24.70 12.84
C LYS A 241 -32.08 -24.40 11.46
N LEU A 242 -30.94 -23.72 11.41
CA LEU A 242 -30.24 -23.39 10.18
C LEU A 242 -29.06 -24.33 9.95
N SER A 243 -28.83 -24.69 8.69
CA SER A 243 -27.58 -25.36 8.31
C SER A 243 -26.43 -24.37 8.45
N SER A 244 -25.48 -24.66 9.34
CA SER A 244 -24.27 -23.84 9.54
C SER A 244 -23.46 -23.71 8.25
N LYS A 245 -23.37 -24.80 7.47
CA LYS A 245 -22.69 -24.85 6.18
C LYS A 245 -23.38 -24.02 5.09
N GLU A 246 -24.72 -24.02 5.05
CA GLU A 246 -25.45 -23.18 4.08
C GLU A 246 -25.24 -21.70 4.39
N LEU A 247 -25.33 -21.32 5.67
CA LEU A 247 -25.11 -19.94 6.12
C LEU A 247 -23.66 -19.50 5.89
N TYR A 248 -22.68 -20.38 6.13
CA TYR A 248 -21.27 -20.13 5.82
C TYR A 248 -21.07 -19.84 4.32
N ASN A 249 -21.60 -20.69 3.45
CA ASN A 249 -21.48 -20.50 1.99
C ASN A 249 -22.16 -19.20 1.54
N PHE A 250 -23.32 -18.87 2.12
CA PHE A 250 -24.01 -17.62 1.86
C PHE A 250 -23.14 -16.40 2.23
N TYR A 251 -22.50 -16.42 3.41
CA TYR A 251 -21.58 -15.36 3.83
C TYR A 251 -20.41 -15.23 2.87
N TYR A 252 -19.77 -16.35 2.53
CA TYR A 252 -18.60 -16.36 1.66
C TYR A 252 -18.90 -15.78 0.27
N GLU A 253 -19.97 -16.23 -0.37
CA GLU A 253 -20.34 -15.73 -1.70
C GLU A 253 -20.71 -14.24 -1.68
N ASN A 254 -21.43 -13.78 -0.65
CA ASN A 254 -21.84 -12.39 -0.58
C ASN A 254 -20.72 -11.44 -0.14
N LEU A 255 -19.71 -11.89 0.61
CA LEU A 255 -18.56 -11.08 1.05
C LEU A 255 -17.36 -11.15 0.12
N LYS A 256 -17.41 -11.99 -0.92
CA LYS A 256 -16.26 -12.34 -1.76
C LYS A 256 -15.50 -11.13 -2.30
N ASP A 257 -16.21 -10.09 -2.74
CA ASP A 257 -15.60 -8.90 -3.32
C ASP A 257 -14.89 -8.05 -2.26
N GLU A 258 -15.48 -7.89 -1.07
CA GLU A 258 -14.86 -7.18 0.05
C GLU A 258 -13.67 -7.94 0.62
N LEU A 259 -13.76 -9.27 0.68
CA LEU A 259 -12.69 -10.16 1.08
C LEU A 259 -11.51 -10.06 0.09
N ARG A 260 -11.79 -10.04 -1.21
CA ARG A 260 -10.78 -9.81 -2.25
C ARG A 260 -10.12 -8.44 -2.12
N LYS A 261 -10.91 -7.39 -1.92
CA LYS A 261 -10.39 -6.03 -1.72
C LYS A 261 -9.52 -5.94 -0.45
N TYR A 262 -9.91 -6.64 0.62
CA TYR A 262 -9.10 -6.75 1.83
C TYR A 262 -7.74 -7.40 1.53
N GLN A 263 -7.75 -8.49 0.77
CA GLN A 263 -6.53 -9.18 0.34
C GLN A 263 -5.62 -8.25 -0.48
N ASP A 264 -6.15 -7.55 -1.48
CA ASP A 264 -5.37 -6.63 -2.32
C ASP A 264 -4.70 -5.53 -1.49
N LEU A 265 -5.43 -4.94 -0.53
CA LEU A 265 -4.89 -3.92 0.38
C LEU A 265 -3.80 -4.49 1.31
N TYR A 266 -3.97 -5.74 1.76
CA TYR A 266 -2.99 -6.40 2.59
C TYR A 266 -1.71 -6.72 1.81
N GLU A 267 -1.83 -7.20 0.57
CA GLU A 267 -0.69 -7.44 -0.32
C GLU A 267 0.09 -6.14 -0.59
N ASP A 268 -0.61 -5.03 -0.81
CA ASP A 268 -0.01 -3.70 -0.95
C ASP A 268 0.72 -3.26 0.33
N PHE A 269 0.12 -3.48 1.51
CA PHE A 269 0.79 -3.24 2.79
C PHE A 269 2.09 -4.06 2.93
N ILE A 270 2.05 -5.35 2.58
CA ILE A 270 3.23 -6.23 2.65
C ILE A 270 4.30 -5.79 1.65
N TYR A 271 3.90 -5.39 0.45
CA TYR A 271 4.80 -4.84 -0.57
C TYR A 271 5.54 -3.62 -0.03
N GLU A 272 4.82 -2.61 0.48
CA GLU A 272 5.40 -1.39 1.06
C GLU A 272 6.31 -1.68 2.25
N TYR A 273 5.89 -2.58 3.16
CA TYR A 273 6.75 -3.05 4.25
C TYR A 273 8.05 -3.67 3.73
N ASN A 274 7.98 -4.45 2.65
CA ASN A 274 9.16 -5.07 2.07
C ASN A 274 10.12 -4.06 1.43
N GLN A 275 9.62 -2.93 0.91
CA GLN A 275 10.42 -1.84 0.35
C GLN A 275 11.10 -0.95 1.41
N LEU A 276 10.81 -1.13 2.70
CA LEU A 276 11.49 -0.35 3.75
C LEU A 276 12.99 -0.55 3.71
N LYS A 277 13.70 0.56 3.60
CA LYS A 277 15.16 0.63 3.67
C LYS A 277 15.69 0.33 5.07
N PHE A 278 14.95 0.71 6.11
CA PHE A 278 15.35 0.56 7.51
C PHE A 278 14.27 -0.22 8.26
N LYS A 279 14.50 -1.51 8.50
CA LYS A 279 13.62 -2.38 9.29
C LYS A 279 14.23 -2.71 10.65
N THR A 280 15.55 -2.68 10.73
CA THR A 280 16.34 -3.04 11.90
C THR A 280 17.42 -1.99 12.16
N VAL A 281 17.99 -2.01 13.36
CA VAL A 281 19.18 -1.19 13.68
C VAL A 281 20.35 -1.57 12.76
N LYS A 282 20.45 -2.85 12.36
CA LYS A 282 21.50 -3.32 11.48
C LYS A 282 21.44 -2.67 10.10
N ASP A 283 20.23 -2.46 9.56
CA ASP A 283 20.05 -1.78 8.27
C ASP A 283 20.56 -0.34 8.31
N LEU A 284 20.30 0.36 9.42
CA LEU A 284 20.81 1.72 9.65
C LEU A 284 22.35 1.72 9.73
N THR A 285 22.94 0.82 10.52
CA THR A 285 24.39 0.73 10.66
C THR A 285 25.07 0.41 9.34
N ASN A 286 24.53 -0.54 8.57
CA ASN A 286 25.05 -0.88 7.24
C ASN A 286 25.00 0.33 6.30
N TYR A 287 23.88 1.04 6.27
CA TYR A 287 23.73 2.22 5.43
C TYR A 287 24.74 3.33 5.76
N ILE A 288 24.99 3.58 7.05
CA ILE A 288 25.99 4.55 7.49
C ILE A 288 27.40 4.10 7.11
N ASN A 289 27.73 2.82 7.31
CA ASN A 289 29.03 2.26 6.94
C ASN A 289 29.29 2.34 5.43
N ASP A 290 28.30 1.96 4.62
CA ASP A 290 28.39 1.99 3.15
C ASP A 290 28.63 3.42 2.64
N TYR A 291 28.01 4.43 3.26
CA TYR A 291 28.25 5.83 2.91
C TYR A 291 29.72 6.22 3.13
N TYR A 292 30.29 5.91 4.30
CA TYR A 292 31.67 6.28 4.60
C TYR A 292 32.70 5.48 3.79
N LEU A 293 32.44 4.20 3.52
CA LEU A 293 33.31 3.36 2.68
C LEU A 293 33.34 3.82 1.21
N ASN A 294 32.26 4.40 0.71
CA ASN A 294 32.20 4.94 -0.65
C ASN A 294 32.80 6.34 -0.78
N GLN A 295 33.19 6.98 0.33
CA GLN A 295 33.89 8.26 0.35
C GLN A 295 35.40 8.15 0.57
N SER A 296 35.90 6.99 1.02
CA SER A 296 37.33 6.68 1.19
C SER A 296 37.96 6.12 -0.08
#